data_AF-A0A4U5NHS0-F1
#
_entry.id   AF-A0A4U5NHS0-F1
#
_cell.length_a   1.000
_cell.length_b   1.000
_cell.length_c   1.000
_cell.angle_alpha   90.00
_cell.angle_beta   90.00
_cell.angle_gamma   90.00
#
_symmetry.space_group_name_H-M   'P 1'
#
loop_
_entity.id
_entity.type
_entity.pdbx_description
1 polymer ?
#
loop_
_entity_poly.entity_id
_entity_poly.type
_entity_poly.pdbx_seq_one_letter_code
_entity_poly.pdbx_strand_id
1 'polypeptide(L)'
;MSSILRVDDVQTATYLSVALKGNVLYGVTAIEPIVARLTSEVITSKEELIAEADAVVVDGNLTREALKTAIALAHHHQKFIWFDPADQSKVEKLFAAKSFELSTRFRRTQTSLTDSWDSKQLKMFTHCCPLLLKLEAPKA
;
A
#
# COMPACT_ATOMS: atom_id res chain seq x y z
N MET A 1 -7.45 -11.64 21.34
CA MET A 1 -8.39 -10.67 20.71
C MET A 1 -8.40 -10.88 19.20
N SER A 2 -9.52 -10.66 18.50
CA SER A 2 -9.53 -10.71 17.03
C SER A 2 -8.78 -9.52 16.44
N SER A 3 -7.90 -9.78 15.47
CA SER A 3 -7.23 -8.76 14.64
C SER A 3 -8.10 -8.31 13.46
N ILE A 4 -9.21 -9.00 13.20
CA ILE A 4 -10.14 -8.72 12.10
C ILE A 4 -11.31 -7.91 12.63
N LEU A 5 -11.54 -6.72 12.03
CA LEU A 5 -12.74 -5.93 12.22
C LEU A 5 -13.91 -6.58 11.48
N ARG A 6 -15.04 -6.75 12.17
CA ARG A 6 -16.31 -7.19 11.59
C ARG A 6 -17.34 -6.09 11.78
N VAL A 7 -18.12 -5.82 10.73
CA VAL A 7 -19.19 -4.82 10.71
C VAL A 7 -20.38 -5.44 9.99
N ASP A 8 -21.59 -5.14 10.45
CA ASP A 8 -22.81 -5.76 9.94
C ASP A 8 -23.58 -4.87 8.94
N ASP A 9 -23.18 -3.60 8.83
CA ASP A 9 -23.86 -2.56 8.07
C ASP A 9 -23.19 -2.22 6.73
N VAL A 10 -22.11 -2.92 6.38
CA VAL A 10 -21.38 -2.75 5.12
C VAL A 10 -21.02 -4.11 4.54
N GLN A 11 -21.23 -4.27 3.23
CA GLN A 11 -20.87 -5.49 2.51
C GLN A 11 -19.35 -5.69 2.45
N THR A 12 -18.90 -6.94 2.53
CA THR A 12 -17.49 -7.31 2.26
C THR A 12 -17.06 -6.88 0.85
N ALA A 13 -15.81 -6.43 0.74
CA ALA A 13 -15.22 -5.99 -0.53
C ALA A 13 -15.38 -7.06 -1.62
N THR A 14 -15.85 -6.65 -2.79
CA THR A 14 -16.06 -7.54 -3.93
C THR A 14 -15.36 -6.99 -5.17
N TYR A 15 -14.75 -7.87 -5.94
CA TYR A 15 -14.13 -7.56 -7.23
C TYR A 15 -14.58 -8.57 -8.27
N LEU A 16 -15.10 -8.08 -9.39
CA LEU A 16 -15.42 -8.87 -10.57
C LEU A 16 -14.41 -8.53 -11.67
N SER A 17 -13.83 -9.54 -12.29
CA SER A 17 -12.99 -9.36 -13.48
C SER A 17 -13.45 -10.26 -14.62
N VAL A 18 -13.36 -9.75 -15.84
CA VAL A 18 -13.54 -10.52 -17.07
C VAL A 18 -12.17 -10.69 -17.70
N ALA A 19 -11.68 -11.93 -17.72
CA ALA A 19 -10.37 -12.26 -18.28
C ALA A 19 -10.49 -12.97 -19.63
N LEU A 20 -9.64 -12.60 -20.58
CA LEU A 20 -9.50 -13.27 -21.88
C LEU A 20 -8.01 -13.56 -22.15
N LYS A 21 -7.71 -14.83 -22.44
CA LYS A 21 -6.34 -15.29 -22.75
C LYS A 21 -5.31 -14.86 -21.69
N GLY A 22 -5.68 -14.93 -20.41
CA GLY A 22 -4.81 -14.56 -19.28
C GLY A 22 -4.72 -13.07 -18.98
N ASN A 23 -5.41 -12.19 -19.72
CA ASN A 23 -5.43 -10.75 -19.48
C ASN A 23 -6.77 -10.32 -18.91
N VAL A 24 -6.78 -9.44 -17.91
CA VAL A 24 -7.99 -8.79 -17.42
C VAL A 24 -8.42 -7.72 -18.42
N LEU A 25 -9.60 -7.85 -19.00
CA LEU A 25 -10.16 -6.87 -19.95
C LEU A 25 -11.04 -5.83 -19.27
N TYR A 26 -11.86 -6.29 -18.32
CA TYR A 26 -12.80 -5.44 -17.57
C TYR A 26 -12.75 -5.80 -16.10
N GLY A 27 -12.95 -4.80 -15.26
CA GLY A 27 -13.03 -4.95 -13.82
C GLY A 27 -14.12 -4.06 -13.23
N VAL A 28 -14.87 -4.60 -12.26
CA VAL A 28 -15.80 -3.84 -11.43
C VAL A 28 -15.40 -4.07 -9.98
N THR A 29 -15.11 -2.98 -9.26
CA THR A 29 -14.70 -3.01 -7.85
C THR A 29 -15.77 -2.39 -6.97
N ALA A 30 -16.03 -3.01 -5.83
CA ALA A 30 -16.78 -2.44 -4.71
C ALA A 30 -15.99 -2.72 -3.44
N ILE A 31 -15.01 -1.86 -3.13
CA ILE A 31 -14.01 -2.08 -2.07
C ILE A 31 -14.03 -0.93 -1.04
N GLU A 32 -14.25 0.28 -1.53
CA GLU A 32 -14.11 1.54 -0.80
C GLU A 32 -14.98 1.61 0.46
N PRO A 33 -16.27 1.18 0.48
CA PRO A 33 -17.12 1.32 1.66
C PRO A 33 -16.62 0.56 2.89
N ILE A 34 -16.12 -0.67 2.70
CA ILE A 34 -15.62 -1.49 3.82
C ILE A 34 -14.22 -1.04 4.23
N VAL A 35 -13.36 -0.65 3.28
CA VAL A 35 -12.01 -0.18 3.61
C VAL A 35 -12.05 1.16 4.35
N ALA A 36 -13.06 1.99 4.11
CA ALA A 36 -13.30 3.21 4.89
C ALA A 36 -13.57 2.93 6.39
N ARG A 37 -13.93 1.70 6.78
CA ARG A 37 -14.10 1.30 8.19
C ARG A 37 -12.79 1.02 8.90
N LEU A 38 -11.69 0.86 8.17
CA LEU A 38 -10.34 0.76 8.75
C LEU A 38 -9.84 2.16 9.08
N THR A 39 -10.44 2.79 10.09
CA THR A 39 -10.09 4.15 10.51
C THR A 39 -8.75 4.18 11.27
N SER A 40 -8.21 5.39 11.47
CA SER A 40 -7.02 5.58 12.29
C SER A 40 -7.21 5.04 13.71
N GLU A 41 -8.38 5.23 14.31
CA GLU A 41 -8.70 4.73 15.66
C GLU A 41 -8.69 3.20 15.72
N VAL A 42 -9.25 2.55 14.69
CA VAL A 42 -9.22 1.09 14.58
C VAL A 42 -7.78 0.59 14.49
N ILE A 43 -6.94 1.24 13.68
CA ILE A 43 -5.53 0.85 13.52
C ILE A 43 -4.76 1.07 14.83
N THR A 44 -4.93 2.23 15.48
CA THR A 44 -4.29 2.52 16.77
C THR A 44 -4.72 1.55 17.86
N SER A 45 -5.98 1.10 17.85
CA SER A 45 -6.44 0.06 18.80
C SER A 45 -5.71 -1.29 18.67
N LYS A 46 -4.93 -1.48 17.59
CA LYS A 46 -4.12 -2.66 17.30
C LYS A 46 -2.62 -2.38 17.33
N GLU A 47 -2.20 -1.29 17.96
CA GLU A 47 -0.79 -0.89 18.04
C GLU A 47 0.11 -1.99 18.60
N GLU A 48 -0.31 -2.72 19.64
CA GLU A 48 0.47 -3.83 20.21
C GLU A 48 0.82 -4.89 19.14
N LEU A 49 -0.12 -5.22 18.26
CA LEU A 49 0.10 -6.18 17.18
C LEU A 49 1.12 -5.66 16.16
N ILE A 50 1.13 -4.35 15.91
CA ILE A 50 2.12 -3.70 15.04
C ILE A 50 3.50 -3.72 15.73
N ALA A 51 3.54 -3.44 17.04
CA ALA A 51 4.76 -3.41 17.85
C ALA A 51 5.40 -4.80 18.04
N GLU A 52 4.62 -5.88 17.97
CA GLU A 52 5.12 -7.25 18.07
C GLU A 52 5.55 -7.85 16.73
N ALA A 53 5.08 -7.29 15.60
CA ALA A 53 5.40 -7.82 14.28
C ALA A 53 6.88 -7.66 13.89
N ASP A 54 7.40 -8.58 13.07
CA ASP A 54 8.72 -8.44 12.43
C ASP A 54 8.71 -7.43 11.27
N ALA A 55 7.56 -7.36 10.59
CA ALA A 55 7.33 -6.51 9.42
C ALA A 55 5.86 -6.13 9.31
N VAL A 56 5.60 -4.97 8.72
CA VAL A 56 4.27 -4.42 8.48
C VAL A 56 4.10 -4.20 6.99
N VAL A 57 3.14 -4.90 6.39
CA VAL A 57 2.74 -4.69 4.99
C VAL A 57 1.50 -3.82 4.98
N VAL A 58 1.56 -2.71 4.25
CA VAL A 58 0.48 -1.74 4.17
C VAL A 58 -0.04 -1.66 2.73
N ASP A 59 -1.31 -1.96 2.56
CA ASP A 59 -1.99 -1.98 1.27
C ASP A 59 -2.50 -0.57 0.89
N GLY A 60 -2.34 -0.20 -0.38
CA GLY A 60 -2.75 1.06 -0.95
C GLY A 60 -4.26 1.29 -1.00
N ASN A 61 -5.09 0.28 -0.71
CA ASN A 61 -6.53 0.42 -0.58
C ASN A 61 -6.92 1.25 0.65
N LEU A 62 -6.09 1.29 1.69
CA LEU A 62 -6.37 2.09 2.88
C LEU A 62 -6.66 3.56 2.52
N THR A 63 -7.49 4.19 3.36
CA THR A 63 -7.67 5.64 3.29
C THR A 63 -6.34 6.33 3.62
N ARG A 64 -6.17 7.57 3.17
CA ARG A 64 -4.93 8.33 3.40
C ARG A 64 -4.60 8.44 4.89
N GLU A 65 -5.60 8.66 5.73
CA GLU A 65 -5.42 8.82 7.18
C GLU A 65 -5.03 7.49 7.83
N ALA A 66 -5.73 6.41 7.48
CA ALA A 66 -5.42 5.07 7.93
C ALA A 66 -4.01 4.62 7.53
N LEU A 67 -3.64 4.86 6.26
CA LEU A 67 -2.31 4.60 5.72
C LEU A 67 -1.23 5.33 6.52
N LYS A 68 -1.42 6.63 6.75
CA LYS A 68 -0.49 7.46 7.52
C LYS A 68 -0.32 6.93 8.94
N THR A 69 -1.42 6.58 9.60
CA THR A 69 -1.42 6.05 10.98
C THR A 69 -0.68 4.72 11.05
N ALA A 70 -0.97 3.77 10.14
CA ALA A 70 -0.28 2.48 10.10
C ALA A 70 1.23 2.63 9.91
N ILE A 71 1.65 3.47 8.95
CA ILE A 71 3.08 3.72 8.68
C ILE A 71 3.75 4.41 9.88
N ALA A 72 3.09 5.40 10.49
CA ALA A 72 3.64 6.11 11.64
C ALA A 72 3.85 5.18 12.85
N LEU A 73 2.88 4.32 13.16
CA LEU A 73 2.99 3.34 14.24
C LEU A 73 4.09 2.32 13.97
N ALA A 74 4.12 1.76 12.76
CA ALA A 74 5.16 0.81 12.37
C ALA A 74 6.56 1.45 12.47
N HIS A 75 6.70 2.70 12.03
CA HIS A 75 7.97 3.43 12.10
C HIS A 75 8.37 3.72 13.54
N HIS A 76 7.42 4.16 14.39
CA HIS A 76 7.64 4.39 15.81
C HIS A 76 8.20 3.15 16.52
N HIS A 77 7.66 1.97 16.20
CA HIS A 77 8.12 0.68 16.73
C HIS A 77 9.28 0.07 15.94
N GLN A 78 9.92 0.85 15.07
CA GLN A 78 11.11 0.48 14.27
C GLN A 78 10.89 -0.79 13.43
N LYS A 79 9.68 -0.95 12.89
CA LYS A 79 9.31 -2.10 12.07
C LYS A 79 9.73 -1.90 10.63
N PHE A 80 10.04 -3.02 9.97
CA PHE A 80 10.18 -3.02 8.53
C PHE A 80 8.83 -2.74 7.88
N ILE A 81 8.77 -1.73 7.00
CA ILE A 81 7.53 -1.29 6.35
C ILE A 81 7.59 -1.61 4.86
N TRP A 82 6.63 -2.40 4.40
CA TRP A 82 6.39 -2.68 2.99
C TRP A 82 5.11 -2.00 2.54
N PHE A 83 5.17 -1.12 1.54
CA PHE A 83 3.96 -0.60 0.90
C PHE A 83 3.62 -1.36 -0.39
N ASP A 84 2.40 -1.86 -0.48
CA ASP A 84 1.82 -2.45 -1.68
C ASP A 84 0.83 -1.47 -2.33
N PRO A 85 1.19 -0.80 -3.44
CA PRO A 85 0.36 0.24 -4.02
C PRO A 85 -0.96 -0.27 -4.60
N ALA A 86 -1.10 -1.56 -4.96
CA ALA A 86 -2.24 -2.12 -5.71
C ALA A 86 -2.50 -1.52 -7.12
N ASP A 87 -2.49 -0.19 -7.29
CA ASP A 87 -2.55 0.50 -8.58
C ASP A 87 -1.85 1.88 -8.54
N GLN A 88 -1.74 2.54 -9.69
CA GLN A 88 -1.03 3.82 -9.82
C GLN A 88 -1.64 4.95 -8.99
N SER A 89 -2.97 5.07 -8.96
CA SER A 89 -3.67 6.14 -8.22
C SER A 89 -3.43 6.05 -6.71
N LYS A 90 -3.21 4.84 -6.21
CA LYS A 90 -2.94 4.57 -4.80
C LYS A 90 -1.51 4.89 -4.39
N VAL A 91 -0.56 4.94 -5.33
CA VAL A 91 0.79 5.45 -5.06
C VAL A 91 0.75 6.92 -4.65
N GLU A 92 -0.08 7.72 -5.31
CA GLU A 92 -0.22 9.15 -5.02
C GLU A 92 -0.66 9.38 -3.56
N LYS A 93 -1.47 8.48 -3.00
CA LYS A 93 -1.89 8.53 -1.60
C LYS A 93 -0.71 8.39 -0.62
N LEU A 94 0.31 7.59 -0.95
CA LEU A 94 1.51 7.45 -0.12
C LEU A 94 2.32 8.75 -0.07
N PHE A 95 2.48 9.42 -1.21
CA PHE A 95 3.16 10.72 -1.29
C PHE A 95 2.35 11.81 -0.58
N ALA A 96 1.04 11.86 -0.80
CA ALA A 96 0.15 12.81 -0.13
C ALA A 96 0.10 12.63 1.39
N ALA A 97 0.25 11.40 1.89
CA ALA A 97 0.36 11.11 3.31
C ALA A 97 1.67 11.61 3.95
N LYS A 98 2.66 12.03 3.14
CA LYS A 98 4.04 12.34 3.56
C LYS A 98 4.70 11.19 4.32
N SER A 99 4.30 9.96 3.99
CA SER A 99 4.73 8.74 4.67
C SER A 99 5.73 7.93 3.85
N PHE A 100 6.03 8.36 2.62
CA PHE A 100 6.98 7.70 1.73
C PHE A 100 8.38 7.57 2.35
N GLU A 101 8.87 8.64 2.98
CA GLU A 101 10.20 8.69 3.61
C GLU A 101 10.34 7.72 4.80
N LEU A 102 9.23 7.29 5.38
CA LEU A 102 9.19 6.35 6.49
C LEU A 102 9.11 4.89 6.03
N SER A 103 8.79 4.63 4.75
CA SER A 103 8.64 3.28 4.22
C SER A 103 9.99 2.64 3.90
N THR A 104 10.19 1.38 4.30
CA THR A 104 11.48 0.68 4.14
C THR A 104 11.63 0.04 2.75
N ARG A 105 10.55 -0.49 2.17
CA ARG A 105 10.50 -1.01 0.78
C ARG A 105 9.14 -0.78 0.11
N PHE A 106 9.17 -0.73 -1.23
CA PHE A 106 8.03 -0.46 -2.10
C PHE A 106 7.96 -1.52 -3.22
N ARG A 107 6.79 -2.14 -3.45
CA ARG A 107 6.57 -3.09 -4.56
C ARG A 107 6.06 -2.37 -5.81
N ARG A 108 6.63 -2.67 -6.97
CA ARG A 108 6.15 -2.19 -8.29
C ARG A 108 5.09 -3.13 -8.86
N THR A 109 4.06 -2.58 -9.51
CA THR A 109 3.21 -3.28 -10.50
C THR A 109 3.60 -2.81 -11.89
N GLN A 110 3.67 -3.70 -12.90
CA GLN A 110 4.11 -3.37 -14.28
C GLN A 110 3.38 -2.16 -14.90
N THR A 111 2.15 -1.84 -14.48
CA THR A 111 1.36 -0.74 -15.01
C THR A 111 1.75 0.64 -14.48
N SER A 112 2.60 0.75 -13.44
CA SER A 112 3.00 2.03 -12.85
C SER A 112 4.23 2.66 -13.52
N LEU A 113 4.59 2.23 -14.74
CA LEU A 113 5.96 2.34 -15.25
C LEU A 113 6.28 3.54 -16.14
N THR A 114 5.36 4.38 -16.64
CA THR A 114 5.82 5.38 -17.64
C THR A 114 5.29 6.82 -17.58
N ASP A 115 4.08 7.13 -17.09
CA ASP A 115 3.49 8.41 -17.55
C ASP A 115 3.25 9.52 -16.50
N SER A 116 3.57 9.35 -15.20
CA SER A 116 3.17 10.37 -14.20
C SER A 116 4.16 10.73 -13.09
N TRP A 117 5.36 10.15 -13.07
CA TRP A 117 6.31 10.43 -11.98
C TRP A 117 7.18 11.63 -12.33
N ASP A 118 7.13 12.67 -11.51
CA ASP A 118 8.03 13.80 -11.67
C ASP A 118 9.48 13.42 -11.32
N SER A 119 10.41 14.25 -11.78
CA SER A 119 11.85 14.05 -11.56
C SER A 119 12.27 14.06 -10.09
N LYS A 120 11.47 14.60 -9.15
CA LYS A 120 11.73 14.54 -7.71
C LYS A 120 11.34 13.18 -7.14
N GLN A 121 10.18 12.64 -7.52
CA GLN A 121 9.71 11.33 -7.06
C GLN A 121 10.64 10.20 -7.54
N LEU A 122 11.12 10.28 -8.78
CA LEU A 122 12.12 9.37 -9.33
C LEU A 122 13.45 9.44 -8.57
N LYS A 123 13.96 10.65 -8.29
CA LYS A 123 15.21 10.85 -7.53
C LYS A 123 15.13 10.32 -6.10
N MET A 124 14.01 10.57 -5.42
CA MET A 124 13.78 10.12 -4.04
C MET A 124 13.71 8.59 -3.96
N PHE A 125 13.06 7.95 -4.94
CA PHE A 125 13.03 6.49 -5.04
C PHE A 125 14.42 5.87 -5.29
N THR A 126 15.21 6.45 -6.21
CA THR A 126 16.58 5.95 -6.50
C THR A 126 17.50 6.05 -5.30
N HIS A 127 17.23 6.97 -4.36
CA HIS A 127 17.99 7.11 -3.13
C HIS A 127 17.58 6.09 -2.06
N CYS A 128 16.27 5.82 -1.91
CA CYS A 128 15.74 4.90 -0.91
C CYS A 128 15.85 3.41 -1.29
N CYS A 129 16.02 3.07 -2.59
CA CYS A 129 16.05 1.68 -3.04
C CYS A 129 17.16 1.36 -4.07
N PRO A 130 18.46 1.54 -3.74
CA PRO A 130 19.56 1.30 -4.68
C PRO A 130 19.70 -0.18 -5.12
N LEU A 131 19.14 -1.13 -4.35
CA LEU A 131 19.20 -2.56 -4.65
C LEU A 131 18.21 -3.02 -5.75
N LEU A 132 17.17 -2.23 -6.04
CA LEU A 132 16.13 -2.62 -7.01
C LEU A 132 16.51 -2.28 -8.47
N LEU A 133 17.41 -1.32 -8.70
CA LEU A 133 17.99 -1.03 -10.03
C LEU A 133 18.88 -2.16 -10.56
N LYS A 134 19.42 -3.02 -9.69
CA LYS A 134 20.27 -4.15 -10.09
C LYS A 134 19.50 -5.36 -10.61
N LEU A 135 18.17 -5.40 -10.43
CA LEU A 135 17.32 -6.49 -10.92
C LEU A 135 16.74 -6.23 -12.32
N GLU A 136 16.96 -5.03 -12.88
CA GLU A 136 16.51 -4.62 -14.22
C GLU A 136 17.66 -4.39 -15.21
N ALA A 137 18.89 -4.82 -14.90
CA ALA A 137 19.87 -4.99 -15.97
C ALA A 137 19.44 -6.22 -16.78
N PRO A 138 19.04 -6.09 -18.07
CA PRO A 138 18.92 -7.27 -18.90
C PRO A 138 20.28 -7.95 -18.87
N LYS A 139 20.30 -9.25 -18.55
CA LYS A 139 21.48 -10.07 -18.86
C LYS A 139 21.65 -9.97 -20.38
N ALA A 140 22.71 -9.28 -20.79
CA ALA A 140 23.20 -9.33 -22.16
C ALA A 140 23.59 -10.77 -22.53
#